data_AF-A0A0F8H3X0-F1
#
_entry.id   AF-A0A0F8H3X0-F1
#
_cell.length_a   1.000
_cell.length_b   1.000
_cell.length_c   1.000
_cell.angle_alpha   90.00
_cell.angle_beta   90.00
_cell.angle_gamma   90.00
#
_symmetry.space_group_name_H-M   'P 1'
#
loop_
_entity.id
_entity.type
_entity.pdbx_description
1 polymer ?
#
loop_
_entity_poly.entity_id
_entity_poly.type
_entity_poly.pdbx_seq_one_letter_code
_entity_poly.pdbx_strand_id
1 'polypeptide(L)'
;VLVMGCGSGVSAVATVVDLPIYGSNNTLSLGGSSGGKLLSDQCVMCGDCTISQYGGLCPKSQCPKALLNGPCGGSVEGMCEVNRDKDCVWYLIYDRLNKINRLDLLYVTHAPQEHWTK
;
A
#
# COMPACT_ATOMS: atom_id res chain seq x y z
N VAL A 1 -0.46 14.08 7.51
CA VAL A 1 -1.65 13.52 8.20
C VAL A 1 -1.23 12.27 8.96
N LEU A 2 -1.47 12.23 10.28
CA LEU A 2 -1.28 11.01 11.07
C LEU A 2 -2.63 10.31 11.22
N VAL A 3 -2.69 9.03 10.89
CA VAL A 3 -3.91 8.22 10.99
C VAL A 3 -3.72 7.16 12.08
N MET A 4 -4.52 7.28 13.13
CA MET A 4 -4.59 6.31 14.23
C MET A 4 -5.65 5.25 13.91
N GLY A 5 -5.24 4.24 13.13
CA GLY A 5 -6.13 3.17 12.71
C GLY A 5 -5.38 2.00 12.09
N CYS A 6 -6.12 1.03 11.57
CA CYS A 6 -5.55 -0.07 10.80
C CYS A 6 -5.08 0.39 9.41
N GLY A 7 -4.23 -0.39 8.76
CA GLY A 7 -3.66 -0.08 7.45
C GLY A 7 -4.72 0.20 6.37
N SER A 8 -5.88 -0.47 6.43
CA SER A 8 -6.99 -0.18 5.49
C SER A 8 -7.60 1.20 5.72
N GLY A 9 -7.65 1.68 6.96
CA GLY A 9 -8.05 3.05 7.28
C GLY A 9 -7.05 4.08 6.76
N VAL A 10 -5.74 3.78 6.84
CA VAL A 10 -4.71 4.63 6.25
C VAL A 10 -4.88 4.71 4.73
N SER A 11 -5.09 3.58 4.04
CA SER A 11 -5.39 3.56 2.60
C SER A 11 -6.65 4.36 2.25
N ALA A 12 -7.72 4.22 3.05
CA ALA A 12 -8.97 4.94 2.80
C ALA A 12 -8.81 6.46 2.98
N VAL A 13 -8.04 6.92 3.97
CA VAL A 13 -7.77 8.35 4.13
C VAL A 13 -6.85 8.83 3.00
N ALA A 14 -5.89 8.01 2.56
CA ALA A 14 -4.98 8.35 1.48
C ALA A 14 -5.73 8.69 0.17
N THR A 15 -6.86 8.05 -0.14
CA THR A 15 -7.60 8.34 -1.39
C THR A 15 -8.31 9.69 -1.39
N VAL A 16 -8.46 10.35 -0.24
CA VAL A 16 -9.19 11.62 -0.12
C VAL A 16 -8.31 12.80 0.33
N VAL A 17 -7.01 12.56 0.59
CA VAL A 17 -6.06 13.61 0.98
C VAL A 17 -4.81 13.60 0.10
N ASP A 18 -4.43 14.78 -0.39
CA ASP A 18 -3.20 15.01 -1.16
C ASP A 18 -2.07 15.55 -0.27
N LEU A 19 -1.86 14.88 0.87
CA LEU A 19 -0.81 15.20 1.84
C LEU A 19 -0.07 13.91 2.26
N PRO A 20 1.21 14.00 2.66
CA PRO A 20 1.93 12.87 3.25
C PRO A 20 1.15 12.26 4.42
N ILE A 21 0.98 10.94 4.38
CA ILE A 21 0.16 10.19 5.33
C ILE A 21 1.01 9.18 6.09
N TYR A 22 0.79 9.10 7.40
CA TYR A 22 1.54 8.23 8.30
C TYR A 22 0.56 7.38 9.09
N GLY A 23 0.75 6.06 9.08
CA GLY A 23 0.06 5.17 10.00
C GLY A 23 0.70 5.26 11.38
N SER A 24 -0.13 5.39 12.42
CA SER A 24 0.36 5.41 13.80
C SER A 24 0.64 4.00 14.36
N ASN A 25 0.01 2.97 13.79
CA ASN A 25 -0.11 1.66 14.44
C ASN A 25 0.27 0.51 13.50
N ASN A 26 0.86 -0.53 14.07
CA ASN A 26 1.02 -1.82 13.41
C ASN A 26 -0.31 -2.60 13.46
N THR A 27 -0.79 -3.01 12.29
CA THR A 27 -2.09 -3.68 12.19
C THR A 27 -1.94 -5.18 12.42
N LEU A 28 -2.48 -5.68 13.54
CA LEU A 28 -2.63 -7.10 13.84
C LEU A 28 -4.07 -7.60 13.69
N SER A 29 -5.05 -6.69 13.76
CA SER A 29 -6.47 -6.95 13.54
C SER A 29 -7.07 -5.90 12.63
N LEU A 30 -7.98 -6.31 11.75
CA LEU A 30 -8.60 -5.44 10.76
C LEU A 30 -9.99 -4.99 11.22
N GLY A 31 -10.18 -3.67 11.33
CA GLY A 31 -11.48 -3.07 11.63
C GLY A 31 -12.08 -2.24 10.49
N GLY A 32 -11.30 -1.91 9.46
CA GLY A 32 -11.78 -1.09 8.35
C GLY A 32 -12.83 -1.82 7.53
N SER A 33 -14.03 -1.26 7.46
CA SER A 33 -15.16 -1.80 6.69
C SER A 33 -15.86 -0.72 5.89
N SER A 34 -16.49 -1.11 4.79
CA SER A 34 -17.33 -0.26 3.96
C SER A 34 -18.56 -1.05 3.53
N GLY A 35 -19.75 -0.48 3.67
CA GLY A 35 -21.02 -1.17 3.36
C GLY A 35 -21.20 -2.50 4.10
N GLY A 36 -20.69 -2.60 5.33
CA GLY A 36 -20.74 -3.83 6.15
C GLY A 36 -19.72 -4.92 5.76
N LYS A 37 -18.86 -4.69 4.76
CA LYS A 37 -17.80 -5.62 4.35
C LYS A 37 -16.43 -5.11 4.82
N LEU A 38 -15.60 -6.03 5.31
CA LEU A 38 -14.21 -5.71 5.66
C LEU A 38 -13.41 -5.37 4.39
N LEU A 39 -12.55 -4.37 4.51
CA LEU A 39 -11.62 -3.96 3.45
C LEU A 39 -10.35 -4.81 3.49
N SER A 40 -10.49 -6.14 3.40
CA SER A 40 -9.38 -7.11 3.48
C SER A 40 -8.33 -6.90 2.39
N ASP A 41 -8.76 -6.44 1.22
CA ASP A 41 -7.85 -6.21 0.07
C ASP A 41 -6.88 -5.04 0.32
N GLN A 42 -7.15 -4.19 1.32
CA GLN A 42 -6.35 -3.02 1.65
C GLN A 42 -5.26 -3.29 2.70
N CYS A 43 -5.39 -4.34 3.51
CA CYS A 43 -4.40 -4.67 4.54
C CYS A 43 -4.37 -6.17 4.88
N VAL A 44 -3.18 -6.74 4.85
CA VAL A 44 -2.90 -8.16 5.20
C VAL A 44 -2.56 -8.39 6.68
N MET A 45 -2.76 -7.39 7.54
CA MET A 45 -2.51 -7.47 8.99
C MET A 45 -1.11 -8.01 9.34
N CYS A 46 -0.08 -7.49 8.67
CA CYS A 46 1.28 -8.04 8.80
C CYS A 46 1.99 -7.75 10.13
N GLY A 47 1.45 -6.87 10.97
CA GLY A 47 2.08 -6.48 12.25
C GLY A 47 3.27 -5.55 12.13
N ASP A 48 3.63 -5.12 10.92
CA ASP A 48 4.73 -4.19 10.65
C ASP A 48 4.35 -3.28 9.49
N CYS A 49 3.88 -2.07 9.79
CA CYS A 49 3.23 -1.19 8.85
C CYS A 49 4.25 -0.24 8.19
N THR A 50 4.53 -0.48 6.91
CA THR A 50 5.41 0.37 6.09
C THR A 50 4.64 1.28 5.12
N ILE A 51 3.32 1.40 5.30
CA ILE A 51 2.41 2.00 4.31
C ILE A 51 2.74 3.46 3.97
N SER A 52 3.31 4.22 4.91
CA SER A 52 3.72 5.61 4.72
C SER A 52 4.82 5.76 3.67
N GLN A 53 5.65 4.73 3.50
CA GLN A 53 6.75 4.72 2.52
C GLN A 53 6.24 4.61 1.08
N TYR A 54 4.98 4.19 0.92
CA TYR A 54 4.30 4.01 -0.37
C TYR A 54 3.15 5.01 -0.56
N GLY A 55 3.23 6.16 0.10
CA GLY A 55 2.23 7.21 0.01
C GLY A 55 0.89 6.85 0.66
N GLY A 56 0.79 5.78 1.46
CA GLY A 56 -0.48 5.35 2.05
C GLY A 56 -1.20 4.25 1.27
N LEU A 57 -0.59 3.70 0.22
CA LEU A 57 -1.09 2.50 -0.46
C LEU A 57 -0.23 1.30 -0.06
N CYS A 58 -0.84 0.17 0.30
CA CYS A 58 -0.09 -0.98 0.80
C CYS A 58 0.28 -1.94 -0.34
N PRO A 59 1.55 -2.00 -0.81
CA PRO A 59 1.92 -2.90 -1.90
C PRO A 59 1.87 -4.37 -1.48
N LYS A 60 2.07 -4.69 -0.19
CA LYS A 60 1.96 -6.06 0.32
C LYS A 60 0.54 -6.63 0.20
N SER A 61 -0.47 -5.77 0.28
CA SER A 61 -1.88 -6.17 0.20
C SER A 61 -2.44 -6.06 -1.21
N GLN A 62 -2.12 -4.97 -1.91
CA GLN A 62 -2.75 -4.64 -3.19
C GLN A 62 -1.96 -5.18 -4.40
N CYS A 63 -0.68 -5.54 -4.24
CA CYS A 63 0.07 -6.21 -5.29
C CYS A 63 -0.15 -7.73 -5.20
N PRO A 64 -0.53 -8.43 -6.28
CA PRO A 64 -0.65 -9.89 -6.28
C PRO A 64 0.68 -10.60 -6.01
N LYS A 65 1.81 -9.90 -6.21
CA LYS A 65 3.16 -10.41 -5.92
C LYS A 65 3.69 -9.97 -4.55
N ALA A 66 2.93 -9.17 -3.79
CA ALA A 66 3.28 -8.63 -2.48
C ALA A 66 4.67 -7.95 -2.38
N LEU A 67 5.18 -7.41 -3.50
CA LEU A 67 6.52 -6.84 -3.60
C LEU A 67 6.65 -5.52 -2.84
N LEU A 68 7.59 -5.43 -1.90
CA LEU A 68 7.99 -4.17 -1.25
C LEU A 68 8.94 -3.34 -2.11
N ASN A 69 9.75 -4.00 -2.94
CA ASN A 69 10.64 -3.38 -3.90
C ASN A 69 10.07 -3.62 -5.30
N GLY A 70 9.27 -2.68 -5.80
CA GLY A 70 8.78 -2.68 -7.18
C GLY A 70 9.30 -1.47 -7.94
N PRO A 71 8.77 -1.20 -9.14
CA PRO A 71 7.79 -2.00 -9.89
C PRO A 71 8.38 -3.32 -10.40
N CYS A 72 7.52 -4.29 -10.74
CA CYS A 72 7.95 -5.61 -11.23
C CYS A 72 8.19 -5.71 -12.75
N GLY A 73 8.07 -4.60 -13.47
CA GLY A 73 8.13 -4.56 -14.94
C GLY A 73 6.86 -5.03 -15.67
N GLY A 74 5.99 -5.76 -14.99
CA GLY A 74 4.73 -6.31 -15.53
C GLY A 74 3.54 -5.36 -15.57
N SER A 75 3.74 -4.05 -15.63
CA SER A 75 2.63 -3.09 -15.75
C SER A 75 2.42 -2.78 -17.23
N VAL A 76 1.21 -2.99 -17.73
CA VAL A 76 0.83 -2.68 -19.13
C VAL A 76 -0.24 -1.60 -19.10
N GLU A 77 0.07 -0.42 -19.64
CA GLU A 77 -0.86 0.73 -19.68
C GLU A 77 -1.46 1.10 -18.32
N GLY A 78 -0.69 0.97 -17.24
CA GLY A 78 -1.15 1.22 -15.85
C GLY A 78 -1.86 0.03 -15.18
N MET A 79 -2.19 -1.03 -15.92
CA MET A 79 -2.83 -2.25 -15.42
C MET A 79 -1.81 -3.31 -14.98
N CYS A 80 -2.22 -4.20 -14.08
CA CYS A 80 -1.38 -5.32 -13.63
C CYS A 80 -1.37 -6.49 -14.63
N GLU A 81 -0.21 -7.09 -14.92
CA GLU A 81 -0.12 -8.29 -15.79
C GLU A 81 -0.86 -9.51 -15.23
N VAL A 82 -0.90 -9.67 -13.90
CA VAL A 82 -1.49 -10.85 -13.25
C VAL A 82 -3.02 -10.73 -13.23
N ASN A 83 -3.54 -9.50 -13.09
CA ASN A 83 -4.96 -9.22 -13.08
C ASN A 83 -5.23 -7.95 -13.88
N ARG A 84 -5.67 -8.14 -15.12
CA ARG A 84 -5.93 -7.05 -16.08
C ARG A 84 -7.15 -6.19 -15.74
N ASP A 85 -7.97 -6.61 -14.78
CA ASP A 85 -9.12 -5.83 -14.30
C ASP A 85 -8.74 -4.90 -13.13
N LYS A 86 -7.47 -4.91 -12.70
CA LYS A 86 -6.98 -4.07 -11.59
C LYS A 86 -5.82 -3.18 -12.02
N ASP A 87 -5.88 -1.93 -11.58
CA ASP A 87 -4.75 -1.00 -11.68
C ASP A 87 -3.54 -1.57 -10.95
N CYS A 88 -2.35 -1.36 -11.52
CA CYS A 88 -1.11 -1.72 -10.87
C CYS A 88 -0.89 -0.81 -9.66
N VAL A 89 -0.85 -1.38 -8.45
CA VAL A 89 -0.60 -0.58 -7.23
C VAL A 89 0.68 0.24 -7.32
N TRP A 90 1.73 -0.26 -7.99
CA TRP A 90 2.99 0.48 -8.15
C TRP A 90 2.85 1.69 -9.07
N TYR A 91 1.96 1.63 -10.07
CA TYR A 91 1.58 2.80 -10.86
C TYR A 91 0.85 3.83 -9.99
N LEU A 92 -0.12 3.39 -9.17
CA LEU A 92 -0.84 4.26 -8.23
C LEU A 92 0.07 4.88 -7.16
N ILE A 93 1.03 4.11 -6.63
CA ILE A 93 2.04 4.59 -5.68
C ILE A 93 2.88 5.69 -6.32
N TYR A 94 3.37 5.48 -7.55
CA TYR A 94 4.16 6.49 -8.27
C TYR A 94 3.36 7.77 -8.47
N ASP A 95 2.15 7.69 -9.03
CA ASP A 95 1.28 8.85 -9.27
C ASP A 95 1.03 9.63 -7.97
N ARG A 96 0.74 8.91 -6.89
CA ARG A 96 0.50 9.52 -5.59
C ARG A 96 1.75 10.18 -4.99
N LEU A 97 2.89 9.49 -5.00
CA LEU A 97 4.15 10.06 -4.50
C LEU A 97 4.58 11.28 -5.29
N ASN A 98 4.33 11.30 -6.60
CA ASN A 98 4.55 12.46 -7.45
C ASN A 98 3.66 13.65 -7.01
N LYS A 99 2.36 13.41 -6.76
CA LYS A 99 1.41 14.44 -6.29
C LYS A 99 1.81 15.07 -4.95
N ILE A 100 2.31 14.28 -4.01
CA ILE A 100 2.74 14.77 -2.69
C ILE A 100 4.22 15.20 -2.65
N ASN A 101 4.90 15.23 -3.80
CA ASN A 101 6.32 15.57 -3.94
C ASN A 101 7.25 14.72 -3.04
N ARG A 102 7.03 13.40 -3.02
CA ARG A 102 7.78 12.41 -2.22
C ARG A 102 8.32 11.23 -3.04
N LEU A 103 8.75 11.50 -4.27
CA LEU A 103 9.37 10.48 -5.13
C LEU A 103 10.70 9.96 -4.56
N ASP A 104 11.32 10.67 -3.61
CA ASP A 104 12.51 10.23 -2.87
C ASP A 104 12.32 8.84 -2.23
N LEU A 105 11.11 8.51 -1.81
CA LEU A 105 10.79 7.24 -1.15
C LEU A 105 10.95 6.03 -2.08
N LEU A 106 10.86 6.20 -3.41
CA LEU A 106 11.03 5.10 -4.37
C LEU A 106 12.48 4.61 -4.46
N TYR A 107 13.45 5.40 -3.99
CA TYR A 107 14.86 5.02 -3.97
C TYR A 107 15.25 4.25 -2.71
N VAL A 108 14.35 4.11 -1.73
CA VAL A 108 14.58 3.34 -0.52
C VAL A 108 14.46 1.85 -0.84
N THR A 109 15.53 1.10 -0.58
CA THR A 109 15.52 -0.36 -0.74
C THR A 109 15.12 -1.02 0.58
N HIS A 110 14.12 -1.89 0.53
CA HIS A 110 13.67 -2.66 1.69
C HIS A 110 14.37 -4.00 1.75
N ALA A 111 14.59 -4.50 2.98
CA ALA A 111 15.05 -5.85 3.21
C ALA A 111 14.09 -6.88 2.56
N PRO A 112 14.60 -8.04 2.13
CA PRO A 112 13.76 -9.14 1.67
C PRO A 112 12.69 -9.47 2.71
N GLN A 113 11.47 -9.75 2.24
CA GLN A 113 10.43 -10.24 3.14
C GLN A 113 10.80 -11.66 3.59
N GLU A 114 10.84 -11.89 4.90
CA GLU A 114 10.96 -13.25 5.42
C GLU A 114 9.64 -13.99 5.21
N HIS A 115 9.67 -15.01 4.35
CA HIS A 115 8.51 -15.86 4.05
C HIS A 115 8.59 -17.23 4.73
N TRP A 116 9.71 -17.56 5.39
CA TRP A 116 10.03 -18.93 5.84
C TRP A 116 9.95 -19.13 7.37
N THR A 117 9.69 -18.07 8.14
CA THR A 117 9.78 -18.05 9.62
C THR A 117 8.43 -17.83 10.33
N LYS A 118 7.31 -18.19 9.72
CA LYS A 118 5.99 -18.15 10.38
C LYS A 118 5.40 -19.52 10.62
#